data_AF-A0A978VIP2-F1
#
_entry.id   AF-A0A978VIP2-F1
#
_cell.length_a   1.000
_cell.length_b   1.000
_cell.length_c   1.000
_cell.angle_alpha   90.00
_cell.angle_beta   90.00
_cell.angle_gamma   90.00
#
_symmetry.space_group_name_H-M   'P 1'
#
loop_
_entity.id
_entity.type
_entity.pdbx_description
1 polymer ?
#
loop_
_entity_poly.entity_id
_entity_poly.type
_entity_poly.pdbx_seq_one_letter_code
_entity_poly.pdbx_strand_id
1 'polypeptide(L)'
;MDMKNNPRFMLAFLSLCLFLKAHICHGVDTISRNQTIMGDQTIVSSGGIFELGFHKPGNVSSNYYICMWYKMIPKRTIVWMANKEKPMLDRFSSVLRILSGNLVAFNESQIPIWSAIVASSSSSTVEAVLEDNGNLVLNKGLIILKKYYGKVLTIPLTHGYLMVDLDTTT
;
A
#
# COMPACT_ATOMS: atom_id res chain seq x y z
N MET A 1 -17.09 9.83 -44.16
CA MET A 1 -16.34 8.56 -44.23
C MET A 1 -17.34 7.46 -43.92
N ASP A 2 -17.87 6.81 -44.95
CA ASP A 2 -18.78 5.66 -44.79
C ASP A 2 -18.02 4.48 -44.21
N MET A 3 -18.27 4.18 -42.93
CA MET A 3 -17.83 2.95 -42.29
C MET A 3 -18.69 1.79 -42.83
N LYS A 4 -18.35 1.29 -44.00
CA LYS A 4 -18.95 0.07 -44.55
C LYS A 4 -18.69 -1.07 -43.56
N ASN A 5 -19.76 -1.66 -43.02
CA ASN A 5 -19.75 -2.79 -42.08
C ASN A 5 -19.00 -3.99 -42.67
N ASN A 6 -17.67 -4.01 -42.50
CA ASN A 6 -16.83 -5.13 -42.90
C ASN A 6 -16.71 -6.07 -41.69
N PRO A 7 -17.27 -7.29 -41.74
CA PRO A 7 -17.26 -8.21 -40.60
C PRO A 7 -15.85 -8.57 -40.15
N ARG A 8 -14.84 -8.55 -41.05
CA ARG A 8 -13.44 -8.77 -40.69
C ARG A 8 -12.85 -7.62 -39.88
N PHE A 9 -13.23 -6.38 -40.19
CA PHE A 9 -12.82 -5.21 -39.43
C PHE A 9 -13.47 -5.21 -38.04
N MET A 10 -14.76 -5.56 -37.96
CA MET A 10 -15.48 -5.70 -36.69
C MET A 10 -14.87 -6.81 -35.81
N LEU A 11 -14.52 -7.97 -36.37
CA LEU A 11 -13.83 -9.03 -35.64
C LEU A 11 -12.44 -8.59 -35.17
N ALA A 12 -11.66 -7.92 -36.03
CA ALA A 12 -10.35 -7.41 -35.66
C ALA A 12 -10.44 -6.36 -34.54
N PHE A 13 -11.42 -5.47 -34.60
CA PHE A 13 -11.70 -4.47 -33.57
C PHE A 13 -12.16 -5.12 -32.26
N LEU A 14 -13.09 -6.09 -32.31
CA LEU A 14 -13.55 -6.82 -31.14
C LEU A 14 -12.42 -7.63 -30.49
N SER A 15 -11.60 -8.29 -31.31
CA SER A 15 -10.39 -9.00 -30.89
C SER A 15 -9.41 -8.04 -30.21
N LEU A 16 -9.14 -6.88 -30.82
CA LEU A 16 -8.30 -5.83 -30.22
C LEU A 16 -8.87 -5.32 -28.89
N CYS A 17 -10.19 -5.12 -28.78
CA CYS A 17 -10.84 -4.74 -27.51
C CYS A 17 -10.72 -5.84 -26.43
N LEU A 18 -10.76 -7.12 -26.82
CA LEU A 18 -10.56 -8.26 -25.92
C LEU A 18 -9.08 -8.36 -25.47
N PHE A 19 -8.13 -8.13 -26.38
CA PHE A 19 -6.70 -8.06 -26.06
C PHE A 19 -6.36 -6.87 -25.15
N LEU A 20 -6.96 -5.70 -25.38
CA LEU A 20 -6.82 -4.51 -24.54
C LEU A 20 -7.42 -4.72 -23.13
N LYS A 21 -8.46 -5.54 -23.00
CA LYS A 21 -9.02 -5.96 -21.69
C LYS A 21 -8.14 -6.97 -20.95
N ALA A 22 -7.31 -7.74 -21.65
CA ALA A 22 -6.57 -8.87 -21.07
C ALA A 22 -5.24 -8.49 -20.39
N HIS A 23 -4.78 -7.23 -20.50
CA HIS A 23 -3.60 -6.76 -19.76
C HIS A 23 -3.95 -6.35 -18.33
N ILE A 24 -4.24 -7.33 -17.47
CA ILE A 24 -4.21 -7.12 -16.03
C ILE A 24 -2.74 -7.10 -15.62
N CYS A 25 -2.18 -5.90 -15.48
CA CYS A 25 -0.87 -5.73 -14.85
C CYS A 25 -1.04 -6.03 -13.36
N HIS A 26 -0.56 -7.20 -12.91
CA HIS A 26 -0.42 -7.49 -11.50
C HIS A 26 0.61 -6.51 -10.94
N GLY A 27 0.21 -5.72 -9.93
CA GLY A 27 1.16 -4.88 -9.23
C GLY A 27 2.06 -5.76 -8.36
N VAL A 28 3.25 -5.24 -8.04
CA VAL A 28 4.14 -5.86 -7.07
C VAL A 28 3.49 -5.70 -5.70
N ASP A 29 3.22 -6.79 -4.99
CA ASP A 29 2.59 -6.80 -3.66
C ASP A 29 3.60 -6.73 -2.51
N THR A 30 4.88 -6.87 -2.84
CA THR A 30 5.95 -7.12 -1.87
C THR A 30 7.02 -6.02 -1.89
N ILE A 31 7.49 -5.63 -0.70
CA ILE A 31 8.70 -4.85 -0.49
C ILE A 31 9.75 -5.77 0.13
N SER A 32 10.76 -6.15 -0.65
CA SER A 32 11.92 -6.90 -0.16
C SER A 32 12.99 -5.95 0.41
N ARG A 33 13.98 -6.48 1.15
CA ARG A 33 15.04 -5.68 1.82
C ARG A 33 15.76 -4.68 0.91
N ASN A 34 15.99 -5.04 -0.36
CA ASN A 34 16.74 -4.21 -1.31
C ASN A 34 15.84 -3.28 -2.12
N GLN A 35 14.55 -3.26 -1.83
CA GLN A 35 13.57 -2.42 -2.50
C GLN A 35 13.19 -1.23 -1.63
N THR A 36 12.86 -0.15 -2.31
CA THR A 36 12.38 1.09 -1.72
C THR A 36 11.16 1.54 -2.49
N ILE A 37 10.17 2.08 -1.79
CA ILE A 37 9.07 2.84 -2.40
C ILE A 37 9.39 4.32 -2.25
N MET A 38 9.29 5.05 -3.36
CA MET A 38 9.49 6.50 -3.46
C MET A 38 8.54 7.11 -4.48
N GLY A 39 8.23 8.40 -4.34
CA GLY A 39 7.45 9.13 -5.33
C GLY A 39 6.08 8.53 -5.56
N ASP A 40 5.77 8.24 -6.83
CA ASP A 40 4.51 7.62 -7.26
C ASP A 40 4.53 6.09 -7.28
N GLN A 41 5.60 5.47 -6.79
CA GLN A 41 5.66 4.02 -6.66
C GLN A 41 4.65 3.54 -5.62
N THR A 42 4.04 2.40 -5.91
CA THR A 42 3.08 1.74 -5.04
C THR A 42 3.34 0.24 -5.04
N ILE A 43 2.83 -0.43 -4.00
CA ILE A 43 2.58 -1.86 -4.03
C ILE A 43 1.08 -2.11 -4.09
N VAL A 44 0.68 -3.20 -4.72
CA VAL A 44 -0.72 -3.57 -4.91
C VAL A 44 -0.90 -5.01 -4.49
N SER A 45 -1.95 -5.31 -3.73
CA SER A 45 -2.27 -6.67 -3.35
C SER A 45 -2.42 -7.58 -4.58
N SER A 46 -2.14 -8.88 -4.44
CA SER A 46 -2.10 -9.83 -5.56
C SER A 46 -3.34 -9.82 -6.46
N GLY A 47 -4.53 -9.67 -5.87
CA GLY A 47 -5.83 -9.60 -6.52
C GLY A 47 -6.24 -8.19 -6.95
N GLY A 48 -5.39 -7.17 -6.76
CA GLY A 48 -5.66 -5.81 -7.19
C GLY A 48 -6.68 -5.06 -6.36
N ILE A 49 -6.91 -5.47 -5.11
CA ILE A 49 -7.94 -4.90 -4.22
C ILE A 49 -7.41 -3.67 -3.49
N PHE A 50 -6.26 -3.82 -2.83
CA PHE A 50 -5.62 -2.77 -2.05
C PHE A 50 -4.35 -2.27 -2.73
N GLU A 51 -4.06 -0.99 -2.53
CA GLU A 51 -2.84 -0.35 -2.99
C GLU A 51 -2.27 0.52 -1.87
N LEU A 52 -0.94 0.52 -1.74
CA LEU A 52 -0.20 1.26 -0.72
C LEU A 52 0.92 2.09 -1.35
N GLY A 53 1.05 3.33 -0.89
CA GLY A 53 2.13 4.23 -1.29
C GLY A 53 1.98 5.63 -0.72
N PHE A 54 2.76 6.57 -1.24
CA PHE A 54 2.66 7.97 -0.83
C PHE A 54 1.43 8.65 -1.44
N HIS A 55 0.64 9.31 -0.61
CA HIS A 55 -0.56 10.00 -1.08
C HIS A 55 -0.85 11.28 -0.27
N LYS A 56 -1.53 12.21 -0.94
CA LYS A 56 -2.10 13.44 -0.37
C LYS A 56 -3.60 13.25 -0.14
N PRO A 57 -4.06 13.03 1.10
CA PRO A 57 -5.47 12.80 1.37
C PRO A 57 -6.27 14.11 1.27
N GLY A 58 -7.08 14.22 0.21
CA GLY A 58 -8.04 15.31 0.01
C GLY A 58 -7.40 16.69 -0.22
N ASN A 59 -8.26 17.72 -0.24
CA ASN A 59 -7.85 19.10 -0.54
C ASN A 59 -7.29 19.87 0.68
N VAL A 60 -7.20 19.22 1.84
CA VAL A 60 -6.95 19.89 3.13
C VAL A 60 -5.46 19.92 3.50
N SER A 61 -4.66 18.99 2.98
CA SER A 61 -3.24 18.88 3.34
C SER A 61 -2.34 18.92 2.11
N SER A 62 -1.36 19.82 2.14
CA SER A 62 -0.26 19.87 1.17
C SER A 62 0.81 18.80 1.43
N ASN A 63 0.62 17.95 2.44
CA ASN A 63 1.61 16.99 2.89
C ASN A 63 1.32 15.56 2.43
N TYR A 64 2.37 14.77 2.28
CA TYR A 64 2.34 13.37 1.93
C TYR A 64 2.31 12.46 3.16
N TYR A 65 1.57 11.37 3.00
CA TYR A 65 1.47 10.31 3.98
C TYR A 65 1.61 8.97 3.26
N ILE A 66 2.10 7.96 3.98
CA ILE A 66 1.98 6.57 3.54
C ILE A 66 0.56 6.13 3.85
N CYS A 67 -0.18 5.84 2.78
CA CYS A 67 -1.58 5.49 2.84
C CYS A 67 -1.82 4.14 2.18
N MET A 68 -2.90 3.49 2.59
CA MET A 68 -3.50 2.36 1.91
C MET A 68 -4.91 2.73 1.46
N TRP A 69 -5.30 2.35 0.25
CA TRP A 69 -6.62 2.61 -0.33
C TRP A 69 -7.10 1.45 -1.18
N TYR A 70 -8.39 1.46 -1.53
CA TYR A 70 -8.95 0.54 -2.52
C TYR A 70 -8.52 0.97 -3.93
N LYS A 71 -7.81 0.10 -4.65
CA LYS A 71 -7.31 0.39 -6.01
C LYS A 71 -8.44 0.59 -7.03
N MET A 72 -9.50 -0.20 -6.90
CA MET A 72 -10.63 -0.22 -7.83
C MET A 72 -11.57 0.99 -7.70
N ILE A 73 -11.41 1.84 -6.69
CA ILE A 73 -12.28 3.01 -6.47
C ILE A 73 -11.61 4.25 -7.08
N PRO A 74 -12.20 4.91 -8.10
CA PRO A 74 -11.59 6.05 -8.78
C PRO A 74 -11.23 7.21 -7.85
N LYS A 75 -12.09 7.46 -6.86
CA LYS A 75 -11.80 8.37 -5.75
C LYS A 75 -11.11 7.57 -4.66
N ARG A 76 -9.80 7.78 -4.48
CA ARG A 76 -9.00 7.07 -3.47
C ARG A 76 -9.63 7.20 -2.08
N THR A 77 -10.24 6.11 -1.61
CA THR A 77 -10.76 5.99 -0.25
C THR A 77 -9.66 5.43 0.63
N ILE A 78 -9.12 6.28 1.50
CA ILE A 78 -8.04 5.91 2.42
C ILE A 78 -8.61 5.05 3.54
N VAL A 79 -8.09 3.82 3.66
CA VAL A 79 -8.48 2.86 4.71
C VAL A 79 -7.45 2.81 5.84
N TRP A 80 -6.25 3.32 5.60
CA TRP A 80 -5.20 3.44 6.61
C TRP A 80 -4.15 4.50 6.24
N MET A 81 -3.48 5.03 7.28
CA MET A 81 -2.42 6.04 7.17
C MET A 81 -1.38 5.86 8.29
N ALA A 82 -0.09 5.82 7.93
CA ALA A 82 1.02 5.51 8.84
C ALA A 82 1.51 6.70 9.66
N ASN A 83 2.02 7.73 8.98
CA ASN A 83 2.81 8.84 9.54
C ASN A 83 1.95 10.07 9.87
N LYS A 84 0.81 9.86 10.55
CA LYS A 84 -0.16 10.93 10.88
C LYS A 84 0.46 12.09 11.67
N GLU A 85 1.38 11.79 12.58
CA GLU A 85 2.02 12.77 13.46
C GLU A 85 3.17 13.53 12.79
N LYS A 86 3.82 12.89 11.81
CA LYS A 86 5.02 13.41 11.12
C LYS A 86 4.81 13.30 9.61
N PRO A 87 4.04 14.24 9.03
CA PRO A 87 3.78 14.24 7.61
C PRO A 87 5.03 14.64 6.81
N MET A 88 5.07 14.25 5.53
CA MET A 88 6.17 14.54 4.60
C MET A 88 5.79 15.70 3.67
N LEU A 89 6.77 16.48 3.23
CA LEU A 89 6.60 17.57 2.27
C LEU A 89 6.83 17.12 0.83
N ASP A 90 7.75 16.17 0.61
CA ASP A 90 8.11 15.67 -0.71
C ASP A 90 8.20 14.14 -0.75
N ARG A 91 7.27 13.53 -1.50
CA ARG A 91 7.25 12.09 -1.74
C ARG A 91 8.44 11.58 -2.56
N PHE A 92 9.08 12.42 -3.39
CA PHE A 92 10.19 11.98 -4.26
C PHE A 92 11.52 11.92 -3.50
N SER A 93 11.67 12.69 -2.42
CA SER A 93 12.82 12.64 -1.52
C SER A 93 12.59 11.76 -0.28
N SER A 94 11.34 11.36 -0.03
CA SER A 94 10.95 10.47 1.06
C SER A 94 11.01 9.00 0.63
N VAL A 95 11.27 8.10 1.58
CA VAL A 95 11.54 6.68 1.31
C VAL A 95 10.80 5.78 2.28
N LEU A 96 10.16 4.73 1.77
CA LEU A 96 9.68 3.60 2.56
C LEU A 96 10.48 2.35 2.21
N ARG A 97 11.15 1.75 3.19
CA ARG A 97 12.02 0.58 2.97
C ARG A 97 12.19 -0.27 4.21
N ILE A 98 12.70 -1.48 4.04
CA ILE A 98 13.09 -2.33 5.17
C ILE A 98 14.49 -1.95 5.65
N LEU A 99 14.61 -1.62 6.93
CA LEU A 99 15.89 -1.39 7.60
C LEU A 99 15.95 -2.21 8.89
N SER A 100 16.99 -3.01 9.03
CA SER A 100 17.22 -3.85 10.22
C SER A 100 16.02 -4.72 10.62
N GLY A 101 15.29 -5.23 9.62
CA GLY A 101 14.13 -6.10 9.83
C GLY A 101 12.81 -5.38 10.11
N ASN A 102 12.82 -4.05 10.13
CA ASN A 102 11.61 -3.24 10.31
C ASN A 102 11.25 -2.54 9.00
N LEU A 103 9.97 -2.32 8.75
CA LEU A 103 9.54 -1.40 7.69
C LEU A 103 9.60 0.02 8.24
N VAL A 104 10.35 0.90 7.58
CA VAL A 104 10.67 2.25 8.08
C VAL A 104 10.40 3.29 7.01
N ALA A 105 9.74 4.38 7.41
CA ALA A 105 9.52 5.57 6.61
C ALA A 105 10.53 6.66 6.97
N PHE A 106 11.20 7.20 5.96
CA PHE A 106 12.14 8.31 6.06
C PHE A 106 11.57 9.53 5.36
N ASN A 107 11.72 10.70 5.98
CA ASN A 107 11.36 11.97 5.35
C ASN A 107 12.44 12.42 4.34
N GLU A 108 12.29 13.63 3.82
CA GLU A 108 13.16 14.23 2.81
C GLU A 108 14.61 14.39 3.29
N SER A 109 14.80 14.58 4.60
CA SER A 109 16.11 14.68 5.24
C SER A 109 16.70 13.31 5.62
N GLN A 110 16.10 12.21 5.16
CA GLN A 110 16.50 10.83 5.51
C GLN A 110 16.44 10.54 7.01
N ILE A 111 15.55 11.24 7.73
CA ILE A 111 15.28 11.01 9.16
C ILE A 111 14.13 10.01 9.26
N PRO A 112 14.25 8.93 10.06
CA PRO A 112 13.15 8.01 10.28
C PRO A 112 12.02 8.70 11.05
N ILE A 113 10.81 8.70 10.47
CA ILE A 113 9.64 9.39 11.05
C ILE A 113 8.53 8.43 11.46
N TRP A 114 8.53 7.20 10.93
CA TRP A 114 7.60 6.15 11.30
C TRP A 114 8.25 4.79 11.09
N SER A 115 7.93 3.81 11.93
CA SER A 115 8.37 2.43 11.74
C SER A 115 7.36 1.44 12.29
N ALA A 116 7.28 0.32 11.59
CA ALA A 116 6.65 -0.91 12.00
C ALA A 116 7.69 -1.79 12.71
N ILE A 117 7.61 -1.86 14.05
CA ILE A 117 8.57 -2.63 14.88
C ILE A 117 8.17 -4.10 14.90
N VAL A 118 9.12 -4.99 14.56
CA VAL A 118 8.98 -6.44 14.75
C VAL A 118 9.55 -6.85 16.10
N ALA A 119 8.82 -7.69 16.83
CA ALA A 119 9.37 -8.43 17.96
C ALA A 119 10.39 -9.44 17.42
N SER A 120 11.67 -9.03 17.38
CA SER A 120 12.85 -9.87 17.21
C SER A 120 12.76 -10.93 16.10
N SER A 121 13.12 -10.56 14.87
CA SER A 121 13.52 -11.56 13.87
C SER A 121 14.80 -11.13 13.18
N SER A 122 15.92 -11.74 13.55
CA SER A 122 17.24 -11.61 12.92
C SER A 122 17.33 -12.34 11.56
N SER A 123 16.21 -12.53 10.87
CA SER A 123 16.16 -13.30 9.63
C SER A 123 16.65 -12.49 8.43
N SER A 124 17.43 -13.12 7.56
CA SER A 124 17.93 -12.58 6.30
C SER A 124 16.85 -12.50 5.20
N THR A 125 15.57 -12.78 5.49
CA THR A 125 14.49 -12.83 4.48
C THR A 125 13.27 -11.97 4.85
N VAL A 126 13.48 -10.79 5.45
CA VAL A 126 12.36 -9.92 5.83
C VAL A 126 11.80 -9.24 4.58
N GLU A 127 10.50 -9.43 4.38
CA GLU A 127 9.70 -8.83 3.31
C GLU A 127 8.38 -8.32 3.91
N ALA A 128 7.87 -7.22 3.34
CA ALA A 128 6.55 -6.69 3.65
C ALA A 128 5.61 -7.01 2.49
N VAL A 129 4.51 -7.71 2.74
CA VAL A 129 3.55 -8.17 1.72
C VAL A 129 2.19 -7.55 1.97
N LEU A 130 1.61 -6.92 0.95
CA LEU A 130 0.25 -6.40 0.99
C LEU A 130 -0.75 -7.48 0.53
N GLU A 131 -1.56 -7.96 1.45
CA GLU A 131 -2.54 -9.01 1.20
C GLU A 131 -3.88 -8.45 0.69
N ASP A 132 -4.64 -9.29 -0.03
CA ASP A 132 -5.97 -8.96 -0.57
C ASP A 132 -7.04 -8.69 0.50
N ASN A 133 -6.77 -9.05 1.75
CA ASN A 133 -7.62 -8.73 2.90
C ASN A 133 -7.32 -7.34 3.51
N GLY A 134 -6.32 -6.62 2.97
CA GLY A 134 -5.90 -5.30 3.44
C GLY A 134 -4.92 -5.32 4.60
N ASN A 135 -4.26 -6.46 4.85
CA ASN A 135 -3.17 -6.55 5.81
C ASN A 135 -1.83 -6.24 5.12
N LEU A 136 -0.94 -5.51 5.81
CA LEU A 136 0.46 -5.40 5.44
C LEU A 136 1.29 -6.29 6.37
N VAL A 137 1.72 -7.45 5.87
CA VAL A 137 2.38 -8.48 6.69
C VAL A 137 3.90 -8.37 6.58
N LEU A 138 4.60 -8.31 7.70
CA LEU A 138 6.06 -8.31 7.77
C LEU A 138 6.55 -9.68 8.27
N ASN A 139 7.31 -10.40 7.43
CA ASN A 139 7.95 -11.70 7.74
C ASN A 139 7.04 -12.77 8.40
N LYS A 140 6.04 -13.28 7.67
CA LYS A 140 5.16 -14.43 8.02
C LYS A 140 4.46 -14.44 9.40
N GLY A 141 4.64 -13.42 10.23
CA GLY A 141 4.18 -13.40 11.63
C GLY A 141 3.62 -12.08 12.13
N LEU A 142 3.95 -10.94 11.51
CA LEU A 142 3.42 -9.65 11.93
C LEU A 142 2.39 -9.12 10.94
N ILE A 143 1.12 -9.09 11.34
CA ILE A 143 0.05 -8.38 10.63
C ILE A 143 0.08 -6.93 11.07
N ILE A 144 0.50 -6.03 10.17
CA ILE A 144 0.31 -4.61 10.36
C ILE A 144 -0.99 -4.31 9.65
N LEU A 145 -1.98 -3.98 10.47
CA LEU A 145 -3.33 -3.50 10.13
C LEU A 145 -4.36 -4.60 9.87
N LYS A 146 -5.44 -4.52 10.65
CA LYS A 146 -6.79 -4.72 10.13
C LYS A 146 -7.47 -3.35 10.11
N LYS A 147 -8.23 -3.09 9.05
CA LYS A 147 -9.22 -2.01 8.84
C LYS A 147 -9.60 -1.26 10.13
N TYR A 148 -9.40 0.07 10.18
CA TYR A 148 -9.90 0.88 11.30
C TYR A 148 -10.51 2.23 10.93
N TYR A 149 -11.61 2.51 11.66
CA TYR A 149 -12.06 3.81 12.11
C TYR A 149 -12.06 3.78 13.67
N GLY A 150 -10.94 4.14 14.34
CA GLY A 150 -10.85 4.40 15.82
C GLY A 150 -9.45 4.16 16.49
N LYS A 151 -9.29 4.52 17.79
CA LYS A 151 -8.12 4.53 18.72
C LYS A 151 -7.59 3.20 19.32
N VAL A 152 -6.32 2.87 19.08
CA VAL A 152 -5.67 1.56 19.31
C VAL A 152 -5.34 1.17 20.77
N LEU A 153 -5.71 -0.05 21.19
CA LEU A 153 -5.20 -0.84 22.32
C LEU A 153 -4.20 -1.89 21.82
N THR A 154 -3.25 -2.29 22.65
CA THR A 154 -2.23 -3.29 22.28
C THR A 154 -2.41 -4.54 23.13
N ILE A 155 -2.78 -5.67 22.52
CA ILE A 155 -2.94 -6.98 23.19
C ILE A 155 -1.72 -7.86 22.87
N PRO A 156 -0.91 -8.27 23.84
CA PRO A 156 0.18 -9.21 23.60
C PRO A 156 -0.38 -10.61 23.26
N LEU A 157 0.15 -11.20 22.20
CA LEU A 157 -0.04 -12.59 21.78
C LEU A 157 1.26 -13.37 21.96
N THR A 158 1.16 -14.69 21.96
CA THR A 158 2.28 -15.63 22.12
C THR A 158 3.43 -15.41 21.12
N HIS A 159 3.18 -14.70 20.00
CA HIS A 159 4.19 -14.39 18.98
C HIS A 159 4.12 -12.94 18.43
N GLY A 160 3.56 -11.98 19.17
CA GLY A 160 3.48 -10.58 18.71
C GLY A 160 2.50 -9.73 19.49
N TYR A 161 2.14 -8.57 18.95
CA TYR A 161 1.09 -7.72 19.52
C TYR A 161 -0.07 -7.58 18.52
N LEU A 162 -1.28 -7.72 19.02
CA LEU A 162 -2.54 -7.42 18.33
C LEU A 162 -2.93 -5.99 18.69
N MET A 163 -2.90 -5.09 17.71
CA MET A 163 -3.36 -3.71 17.86
C MET A 163 -4.89 -3.66 17.67
N VAL A 164 -5.66 -3.60 18.76
CA VAL A 164 -7.14 -3.55 18.82
C VAL A 164 -7.59 -2.18 19.29
N ASP A 165 -8.19 -1.35 18.47
CA ASP A 165 -8.78 -0.10 18.94
C ASP A 165 -10.01 -0.25 19.86
N LEU A 166 -10.06 0.58 20.92
CA LEU A 166 -11.09 0.62 21.97
C LEU A 166 -11.96 1.90 22.03
N ASP A 167 -11.74 2.94 21.21
CA ASP A 167 -12.63 4.11 21.29
C ASP A 167 -13.65 4.13 20.16
N THR A 168 -14.79 3.50 20.45
CA THR A 168 -16.09 3.96 19.94
C THR A 168 -16.69 4.93 20.95
N THR A 169 -16.45 6.23 20.78
CA THR A 169 -17.42 7.25 21.24
C THR A 169 -17.27 8.53 20.43
N THR A 170 -18.32 8.78 19.64
CA THR A 170 -18.78 10.04 18.99
C THR A 170 -17.87 10.73 17.99
#